data_AF-A0A813LEH5-F1
#
_entry.id   AF-A0A813LEH5-F1
#
_cell.length_a   1.000
_cell.length_b   1.000
_cell.length_c   1.000
_cell.angle_alpha   90.00
_cell.angle_beta   90.00
_cell.angle_gamma   90.00
#
_symmetry.space_group_name_H-M   'P 1'
#
loop_
_entity.id
_entity.type
_entity.pdbx_description
1 polymer ?
#
loop_
_entity_poly.entity_id
_entity_poly.type
_entity_poly.pdbx_seq_one_letter_code
_entity_poly.pdbx_strand_id
1 'polypeptide(L)'
;QQQLRHIACARSADPSFCQSEMLRPGRGVILGLCAASFAMLPVTGRPGYVASVPNGANIPGHRGLGHENAEGQGALNQFGRDFMAAGKKWTKELCEKDSDRDGRSNGEELGDPRCVWKKAVLSDASGRKKQEPPDITAGITHPGVPDGVFGKIRALTGRVLGSMGVGEL
;
A
#
# COMPACT_ATOMS: atom_id res chain seq x y z
N GLN A 1 44.43 34.84 -44.14
CA GLN A 1 43.60 35.13 -42.95
C GLN A 1 42.71 33.94 -42.61
N GLN A 2 43.26 32.89 -42.00
CA GLN A 2 42.46 31.70 -41.65
C GLN A 2 42.97 31.00 -40.40
N GLN A 3 43.13 31.73 -39.30
CA GLN A 3 43.36 31.16 -37.98
C GLN A 3 42.89 32.15 -36.90
N LEU A 4 41.57 32.39 -36.75
CA LEU A 4 41.03 33.18 -35.62
C LEU A 4 39.51 33.01 -35.35
N ARG A 5 38.89 31.87 -35.69
CA ARG A 5 37.44 31.66 -35.45
C ARG A 5 37.06 30.32 -34.79
N HIS A 6 37.98 29.66 -34.10
CA HIS A 6 37.69 28.43 -33.34
C HIS A 6 37.50 28.63 -31.84
N ILE A 7 37.29 29.87 -31.37
CA ILE A 7 37.04 30.14 -29.95
C ILE A 7 35.87 31.11 -29.85
N ALA A 8 34.63 30.61 -29.87
CA ALA A 8 33.45 31.21 -29.24
C ALA A 8 32.16 30.45 -29.60
N CYS A 9 31.93 29.30 -28.99
CA CYS A 9 30.56 28.87 -28.65
C CYS A 9 30.61 27.95 -27.42
N ALA A 10 31.30 28.42 -26.39
CA ALA A 10 31.09 27.97 -25.03
C ALA A 10 30.57 29.20 -24.29
N ARG A 11 29.27 29.18 -23.95
CA ARG A 11 28.50 30.12 -23.08
C ARG A 11 27.29 30.75 -23.78
N SER A 12 26.20 29.99 -23.87
CA SER A 12 24.88 30.49 -23.45
C SER A 12 23.94 29.31 -23.21
N ALA A 13 23.06 29.48 -22.23
CA ALA A 13 22.12 28.51 -21.71
C ALA A 13 20.74 28.73 -22.35
N ASP A 14 20.23 27.74 -23.08
CA ASP A 14 18.81 27.37 -23.16
C ASP A 14 18.64 26.20 -24.16
N PRO A 15 17.96 25.10 -23.81
CA PRO A 15 17.96 23.86 -24.60
C PRO A 15 16.92 23.79 -25.74
N SER A 16 16.29 24.91 -26.12
CA SER A 16 15.11 24.89 -27.01
C SER A 16 15.36 25.29 -28.46
N PHE A 17 16.62 25.35 -28.95
CA PHE A 17 16.90 25.87 -30.29
C PHE A 17 17.92 25.05 -31.10
N CYS A 18 17.66 23.75 -31.23
CA CYS A 18 18.22 22.95 -32.31
C CYS A 18 17.10 22.12 -32.94
N GLN A 19 16.21 22.78 -33.67
CA GLN A 19 15.24 22.11 -34.50
C GLN A 19 15.28 22.69 -35.91
N SER A 20 15.29 21.75 -36.86
CA SER A 20 15.22 21.92 -38.32
C SER A 20 16.52 22.32 -39.01
N GLU A 21 17.18 21.33 -39.63
CA GLU A 21 17.66 21.28 -41.03
C GLU A 21 18.26 19.87 -41.27
N MET A 22 18.10 19.12 -42.35
CA MET A 22 17.28 19.11 -43.55
C MET A 22 17.39 17.67 -44.08
N LEU A 23 16.27 17.01 -44.41
CA LEU A 23 16.29 15.80 -45.23
C LEU A 23 16.74 16.19 -46.65
N ARG A 24 17.82 15.57 -47.15
CA ARG A 24 18.12 15.48 -48.59
C ARG A 24 18.03 14.00 -49.01
N PRO A 25 17.25 13.64 -50.05
CA PRO A 25 17.09 12.25 -50.45
C PRO A 25 18.29 11.80 -51.29
N GLY A 26 19.23 11.09 -50.66
CA GLY A 26 20.22 10.26 -51.33
C GLY A 26 19.68 8.85 -51.48
N ARG A 27 19.64 8.33 -52.72
CA ARG A 27 19.22 6.98 -53.06
C ARG A 27 20.01 5.94 -52.26
N GLY A 28 19.35 5.26 -51.33
CA GLY A 28 19.91 4.13 -50.59
C GLY A 28 18.82 3.49 -49.76
N VAL A 29 18.51 2.23 -50.06
CA VAL A 29 17.49 1.42 -49.40
C VAL A 29 17.82 1.33 -47.91
N ILE A 30 17.09 2.05 -47.06
CA ILE A 30 17.17 1.90 -45.60
C ILE A 30 16.03 0.95 -45.20
N LEU A 31 16.41 -0.28 -44.82
CA LEU A 31 15.56 -1.23 -44.11
C LEU A 31 14.94 -0.51 -42.90
N GLY A 32 13.64 -0.24 -42.97
CA GLY A 32 12.89 0.36 -41.88
C GLY A 32 12.69 -0.64 -40.74
N LEU A 33 13.66 -0.76 -39.85
CA LEU A 33 13.45 -1.33 -38.53
C LEU A 33 12.58 -0.34 -37.75
N CYS A 34 11.28 -0.64 -37.65
CA CYS A 34 10.37 0.00 -36.72
C CYS A 34 10.88 -0.20 -35.29
N ALA A 35 11.71 0.72 -34.80
CA ALA A 35 12.01 0.81 -33.38
C ALA A 35 10.78 1.36 -32.66
N ALA A 36 9.81 0.48 -32.40
CA ALA A 36 8.72 0.74 -31.49
C ALA A 36 9.31 0.93 -30.09
N SER A 37 9.63 2.17 -29.75
CA SER A 37 10.08 2.53 -28.39
C SER A 37 8.88 2.35 -27.46
N PHE A 38 8.82 1.18 -26.83
CA PHE A 38 7.86 0.88 -25.77
C PHE A 38 8.21 1.77 -24.58
N ALA A 39 7.50 2.88 -24.43
CA ALA A 39 7.65 3.77 -23.29
C ALA A 39 7.27 2.98 -22.02
N MET A 40 8.29 2.56 -21.26
CA MET A 40 8.11 1.96 -19.95
C MET A 40 7.57 3.03 -19.01
N LEU A 41 6.24 3.08 -18.87
CA LEU A 41 5.61 3.89 -17.84
C LEU A 41 6.09 3.38 -16.47
N PRO A 42 6.52 4.27 -15.56
CA PRO A 42 6.87 3.86 -14.21
C PRO A 42 5.62 3.27 -13.53
N VAL A 43 5.64 1.96 -13.25
CA VAL A 43 4.64 1.35 -12.39
C VAL A 43 4.87 1.87 -10.98
N THR A 44 4.05 2.81 -10.54
CA THR A 44 4.05 3.23 -9.14
C THR A 44 3.36 2.12 -8.34
N GLY A 45 4.14 1.35 -7.58
CA GLY A 45 3.60 0.36 -6.66
C GLY A 45 2.67 1.04 -5.67
N ARG A 46 1.39 0.67 -5.67
CA ARG A 46 0.41 1.18 -4.70
C ARG A 46 0.94 0.92 -3.29
N PRO A 47 0.90 1.89 -2.35
CA PRO A 47 1.29 1.62 -0.97
C PRO A 47 0.45 0.45 -0.46
N GLY A 48 1.12 -0.59 0.05
CA GLY A 48 0.43 -1.72 0.66
C GLY A 48 -0.45 -1.23 1.79
N TYR A 49 -1.74 -1.59 1.80
CA TYR A 49 -2.69 -1.22 2.85
C TYR A 49 -2.26 -1.71 4.25
N VAL A 50 -1.35 -2.67 4.28
CA VAL A 50 -0.60 -3.12 5.45
C VAL A 50 0.06 -1.94 6.20
N ALA A 51 0.51 -0.90 5.48
CA ALA A 51 1.10 0.31 6.06
C ALA A 51 0.07 1.38 6.47
N SER A 52 -1.24 1.12 6.31
CA SER A 52 -2.31 2.01 6.78
C SER A 52 -2.94 1.59 8.10
N VAL A 53 -2.40 0.55 8.74
CA VAL A 53 -2.85 0.04 10.04
C VAL A 53 -1.65 -0.12 10.98
N PRO A 54 -1.84 -0.07 12.31
CA PRO A 54 -0.78 -0.33 13.28
C PRO A 54 -0.29 -1.78 13.15
N ASN A 55 1.02 -2.00 13.29
CA ASN A 55 1.70 -3.30 13.17
C ASN A 55 1.35 -4.18 11.95
N GLY A 56 0.72 -3.66 10.89
CA GLY A 56 0.18 -4.51 9.83
C GLY A 56 1.22 -5.42 9.17
N ALA A 57 2.48 -4.99 9.09
CA ALA A 57 3.57 -5.77 8.50
C ALA A 57 4.25 -6.73 9.48
N ASN A 58 3.91 -6.66 10.77
CA ASN A 58 4.60 -7.33 11.87
C ASN A 58 3.75 -8.42 12.52
N ILE A 59 2.72 -8.92 11.83
CA ILE A 59 1.86 -9.98 12.35
C ILE A 59 2.55 -11.34 12.14
N PRO A 60 2.77 -12.14 13.20
CA PRO A 60 3.47 -13.42 13.07
C PRO A 60 2.78 -14.37 12.07
N GLY A 61 3.53 -14.87 11.08
CA GLY A 61 3.06 -15.90 10.16
C GLY A 61 2.03 -15.48 9.11
N HIS A 62 1.62 -14.21 9.07
CA HIS A 62 0.57 -13.72 8.16
C HIS A 62 1.02 -12.48 7.39
N ARG A 63 1.10 -12.58 6.06
CA ARG A 63 1.33 -11.43 5.16
C ARG A 63 0.01 -10.78 4.71
N GLY A 64 -1.07 -11.57 4.72
CA GLY A 64 -2.38 -11.24 4.17
C GLY A 64 -3.40 -10.77 5.18
N LEU A 65 -3.13 -9.66 5.87
CA LEU A 65 -4.00 -9.13 6.93
C LEU A 65 -5.49 -9.03 6.55
N GLY A 66 -5.79 -8.53 5.34
CA GLY A 66 -7.18 -8.35 4.87
C GLY A 66 -7.75 -9.52 4.07
N HIS A 67 -7.05 -10.64 3.97
CA HIS A 67 -7.41 -11.75 3.09
C HIS A 67 -7.63 -13.05 3.86
N GLU A 68 -8.42 -13.96 3.29
CA GLU A 68 -8.60 -15.31 3.84
C GLU A 68 -7.31 -16.16 3.70
N ASN A 69 -6.51 -15.87 2.67
CA ASN A 69 -5.21 -16.49 2.48
C ASN A 69 -4.10 -15.66 3.15
N ALA A 70 -3.24 -16.33 3.92
CA ALA A 70 -2.10 -15.74 4.61
C ALA A 70 -1.08 -15.05 3.70
N GLU A 71 -1.05 -15.34 2.39
CA GLU A 71 -0.17 -14.66 1.41
C GLU A 71 -0.76 -13.34 0.88
N GLY A 72 -1.99 -12.96 1.27
CA GLY A 72 -2.57 -11.65 0.94
C GLY A 72 -3.22 -11.55 -0.43
N GLN A 73 -3.78 -12.65 -0.93
CA GLN A 73 -4.46 -12.72 -2.22
C GLN A 73 -5.85 -13.34 -2.08
N GLY A 74 -6.71 -13.13 -3.09
CA GLY A 74 -8.03 -13.73 -3.15
C GLY A 74 -9.08 -13.02 -2.29
N ALA A 75 -10.05 -13.79 -1.79
CA ALA A 75 -11.17 -13.26 -1.02
C ALA A 75 -10.71 -12.48 0.22
N LEU A 76 -11.46 -11.43 0.55
CA LEU A 76 -11.24 -10.66 1.77
C LEU A 76 -11.80 -11.41 2.97
N ASN A 77 -11.08 -11.43 4.08
CA ASN A 77 -11.63 -11.86 5.37
C ASN A 77 -12.56 -10.77 5.94
N GLN A 78 -13.14 -10.99 7.13
CA GLN A 78 -14.08 -10.02 7.70
C GLN A 78 -13.40 -8.68 8.01
N PHE A 79 -12.20 -8.69 8.58
CA PHE A 79 -11.39 -7.47 8.76
C PHE A 79 -11.15 -6.72 7.46
N GLY A 80 -10.79 -7.42 6.38
CA GLY A 80 -10.57 -6.82 5.06
C GLY A 80 -11.83 -6.15 4.50
N ARG A 81 -13.01 -6.77 4.70
CA ARG A 81 -14.30 -6.15 4.34
C ARG A 81 -14.60 -4.92 5.18
N ASP A 82 -14.31 -4.97 6.48
CA ASP A 82 -14.53 -3.85 7.40
C ASP A 82 -13.56 -2.69 7.13
N PHE A 83 -12.31 -2.99 6.83
CA PHE A 83 -11.31 -2.01 6.38
C PHE A 83 -11.72 -1.37 5.04
N MET A 84 -12.28 -2.14 4.11
CA MET A 84 -12.84 -1.62 2.87
C MET A 84 -14.05 -0.70 3.13
N ALA A 85 -14.94 -1.09 4.03
CA ALA A 85 -16.11 -0.30 4.43
C ALA A 85 -15.71 1.01 5.14
N ALA A 86 -14.64 0.99 5.94
CA ALA A 86 -14.01 2.16 6.55
C ALA A 86 -13.25 3.06 5.56
N GLY A 87 -13.37 2.81 4.24
CA GLY A 87 -12.73 3.60 3.20
C GLY A 87 -11.21 3.38 3.13
N LYS A 88 -10.72 2.21 3.54
CA LYS A 88 -9.30 1.81 3.56
C LYS A 88 -8.45 2.71 4.46
N LYS A 89 -9.01 3.09 5.61
CA LYS A 89 -8.37 3.93 6.62
C LYS A 89 -8.50 3.26 7.98
N TRP A 90 -7.49 3.48 8.82
CA TRP A 90 -7.59 3.20 10.24
C TRP A 90 -8.46 4.27 10.89
N THR A 91 -9.75 3.98 11.03
CA THR A 91 -10.70 4.86 11.73
C THR A 91 -10.92 4.34 13.15
N LYS A 92 -11.48 5.19 14.02
CA LYS A 92 -11.79 4.79 15.39
C LYS A 92 -12.80 3.64 15.39
N GLU A 93 -13.81 3.72 14.52
CA GLU A 93 -14.85 2.70 14.39
C GLU A 93 -14.28 1.36 13.92
N LEU A 94 -13.31 1.38 13.00
CA LEU A 94 -12.60 0.17 12.61
C LEU A 94 -11.76 -0.36 13.77
N CYS A 95 -11.03 0.49 14.48
CA CYS A 95 -10.19 0.08 15.59
C CYS A 95 -10.98 -0.60 16.72
N GLU A 96 -12.15 -0.05 17.08
CA GLU A 96 -13.00 -0.58 18.16
C GLU A 96 -13.80 -1.83 17.74
N LYS A 97 -13.84 -2.15 16.45
CA LYS A 97 -14.58 -3.31 15.94
C LYS A 97 -13.86 -4.62 16.25
N ASP A 98 -14.62 -5.63 16.65
CA ASP A 98 -14.20 -7.02 16.72
C ASP A 98 -14.60 -7.71 15.41
N SER A 99 -13.67 -7.79 14.45
CA SER A 99 -14.02 -8.22 13.09
C SER A 99 -14.14 -9.74 12.97
N ASP A 100 -13.38 -10.51 13.75
CA ASP A 100 -13.41 -11.98 13.70
C ASP A 100 -14.21 -12.63 14.83
N ARG A 101 -14.74 -11.82 15.75
CA ARG A 101 -15.69 -12.18 16.81
C ARG A 101 -15.08 -13.04 17.90
N ASP A 102 -13.79 -12.83 18.18
CA ASP A 102 -13.07 -13.56 19.21
C ASP A 102 -13.15 -12.88 20.59
N GLY A 103 -13.70 -11.67 20.64
CA GLY A 103 -13.84 -10.84 21.84
C GLY A 103 -12.76 -9.81 22.04
N ARG A 104 -11.84 -9.64 21.10
CA ARG A 104 -10.86 -8.56 21.06
C ARG A 104 -11.22 -7.57 19.96
N SER A 105 -10.95 -6.30 20.20
CA SER A 105 -11.05 -5.28 19.17
C SER A 105 -9.83 -5.33 18.24
N ASN A 106 -10.01 -4.92 16.98
CA ASN A 106 -8.92 -4.83 16.00
C ASN A 106 -7.74 -4.01 16.54
N GLY A 107 -8.01 -2.98 17.37
CA GLY A 107 -7.00 -2.18 18.06
C GLY A 107 -6.20 -2.96 19.10
N GLU A 108 -6.86 -3.76 19.94
CA GLU A 108 -6.17 -4.62 20.91
C GLU A 108 -5.29 -5.68 20.24
N GLU A 109 -5.68 -6.14 19.05
CA GLU A 109 -4.94 -7.14 18.29
C GLU A 109 -3.79 -6.53 17.50
N LEU A 110 -3.98 -5.35 16.89
CA LEU A 110 -2.97 -4.68 16.08
C LEU A 110 -2.07 -3.72 16.89
N GLY A 111 -2.25 -3.62 18.20
CA GLY A 111 -1.38 -2.86 19.10
C GLY A 111 -1.72 -1.37 19.25
N ASP A 112 -2.97 -1.00 19.00
CA ASP A 112 -3.57 0.32 19.26
C ASP A 112 -4.85 0.17 20.12
N PRO A 113 -4.75 -0.32 21.37
CA PRO A 113 -5.93 -0.60 22.21
C PRO A 113 -6.71 0.67 22.61
N ARG A 114 -6.11 1.86 22.43
CA ARG A 114 -6.76 3.15 22.73
C ARG A 114 -7.32 3.82 21.49
N CYS A 115 -7.16 3.23 20.30
CA CYS A 115 -7.60 3.78 19.03
C CYS A 115 -7.08 5.21 18.76
N VAL A 116 -5.82 5.44 19.14
CA VAL A 116 -5.14 6.73 18.99
C VAL A 116 -4.08 6.71 17.90
N TRP A 117 -3.70 5.53 17.41
CA TRP A 117 -2.72 5.41 16.36
C TRP A 117 -3.18 6.17 15.13
N LYS A 118 -2.28 6.99 14.61
CA LYS A 118 -2.49 7.68 13.35
C LYS A 118 -1.42 7.21 12.39
N LYS A 119 -1.78 7.17 11.11
CA LYS A 119 -0.83 7.05 10.01
C LYS A 119 -0.02 8.35 9.88
N ALA A 120 0.61 8.78 10.97
CA ALA A 120 1.47 9.93 11.01
C ALA A 120 2.76 9.58 10.31
N VAL A 121 3.15 10.50 9.45
CA VAL A 121 4.45 10.59 8.84
C VAL A 121 5.30 11.40 9.83
N LEU A 122 6.00 10.73 10.74
CA LEU A 122 7.10 11.38 11.42
C LEU A 122 8.15 11.66 10.36
N SER A 123 8.41 12.92 10.05
CA SER A 123 9.60 13.31 9.28
C SER A 123 10.77 13.36 10.25
N ASP A 124 11.74 12.46 10.10
CA ASP A 124 13.02 12.64 10.78
C ASP A 124 13.72 13.91 10.28
N ALA A 125 14.81 14.33 10.93
CA ALA A 125 15.60 15.50 10.49
C ALA A 125 16.13 15.38 9.04
N SER A 126 16.07 14.18 8.45
CA SER A 126 16.41 13.91 7.05
C SER A 126 15.19 13.88 6.10
N GLY A 127 14.00 14.22 6.58
CA GLY A 127 12.77 14.25 5.79
C GLY A 127 12.17 12.88 5.48
N ARG A 128 12.70 11.79 6.06
CA ARG A 128 12.15 10.45 5.84
C ARG A 128 10.87 10.27 6.64
N LYS A 129 9.83 9.81 5.95
CA LYS A 129 8.50 9.54 6.48
C LYS A 129 8.48 8.20 7.21
N LYS A 130 8.41 8.18 8.54
CA LYS A 130 8.26 6.97 9.36
C LYS A 130 6.88 6.94 10.03
N GLN A 131 6.29 5.75 10.16
CA GLN A 131 5.10 5.56 10.97
C GLN A 131 5.44 5.82 12.45
N GLU A 132 4.52 6.44 13.19
CA GLU A 132 4.60 6.46 14.64
C GLU A 132 4.53 5.02 15.16
N PRO A 133 5.46 4.60 16.04
CA PRO A 133 5.42 3.25 16.59
C PRO A 133 4.09 3.04 17.32
N PRO A 134 3.41 1.91 17.09
CA PRO A 134 2.20 1.58 17.83
C PRO A 134 2.49 1.37 19.31
N ASP A 135 1.48 1.58 20.16
CA ASP A 135 1.59 1.51 21.62
C ASP A 135 2.12 0.16 22.11
N ILE A 136 1.75 -0.92 21.41
CA ILE A 136 2.11 -2.29 21.76
C ILE A 136 2.63 -3.01 20.52
N THR A 137 3.71 -3.77 20.66
CA THR A 137 4.31 -4.58 19.58
C THR A 137 4.45 -6.07 19.94
N ALA A 138 4.08 -6.44 21.16
CA ALA A 138 4.13 -7.82 21.66
C ALA A 138 2.72 -8.30 22.04
N GLY A 139 2.44 -9.60 21.88
CA GLY A 139 1.11 -10.15 22.15
C GLY A 139 0.02 -9.68 21.18
N ILE A 140 0.42 -9.16 20.03
CA ILE A 140 -0.45 -8.81 18.90
C ILE A 140 -0.92 -10.08 18.19
N THR A 141 -2.12 -10.03 17.63
CA THR A 141 -2.80 -11.15 16.98
C THR A 141 -3.40 -10.71 15.64
N HIS A 142 -4.18 -11.57 14.99
CA HIS A 142 -4.63 -11.34 13.61
C HIS A 142 -6.12 -11.02 13.57
N PRO A 143 -6.55 -9.78 13.23
CA PRO A 143 -7.94 -9.29 13.40
C PRO A 143 -9.00 -9.89 12.47
N GLY A 144 -8.59 -10.86 11.66
CA GLY A 144 -9.45 -11.61 10.74
C GLY A 144 -9.45 -13.12 11.01
N VAL A 145 -8.83 -13.58 12.10
CA VAL A 145 -8.64 -14.99 12.44
C VAL A 145 -8.83 -15.17 13.95
N PRO A 146 -9.94 -15.79 14.39
CA PRO A 146 -10.29 -15.83 15.82
C PRO A 146 -9.23 -16.50 16.69
N ASP A 147 -8.87 -15.85 17.80
CA ASP A 147 -7.92 -16.38 18.76
C ASP A 147 -8.52 -17.35 19.78
N GLY A 148 -7.67 -18.25 20.29
CA GLY A 148 -8.03 -19.18 21.35
C GLY A 148 -9.13 -20.18 20.98
N VAL A 149 -9.53 -21.01 21.96
CA VAL A 149 -10.63 -21.98 21.77
C VAL A 149 -11.98 -21.27 21.89
N PHE A 150 -12.11 -20.36 22.87
CA PHE A 150 -13.35 -19.63 23.10
C PHE A 150 -13.68 -18.65 21.98
N GLY A 151 -12.69 -17.93 21.44
CA GLY A 151 -12.91 -17.04 20.30
C GLY A 151 -13.36 -17.80 19.06
N LYS A 152 -12.76 -18.97 18.78
CA LYS A 152 -13.23 -19.87 17.71
C LYS A 152 -14.66 -20.37 17.92
N ILE A 153 -15.04 -20.75 19.15
CA ILE A 153 -16.42 -21.16 19.46
C ILE A 153 -17.38 -19.97 19.25
N ARG A 154 -17.00 -18.76 19.67
CA ARG A 154 -17.81 -17.55 19.52
C ARG A 154 -17.99 -17.15 18.05
N ALA A 155 -16.93 -17.21 17.25
CA ALA A 155 -17.00 -17.00 15.82
C ALA A 155 -17.90 -18.03 15.11
N LEU A 156 -17.81 -19.32 15.49
CA LEU A 156 -18.66 -20.39 14.96
C LEU A 156 -20.14 -20.20 15.35
N THR A 157 -20.42 -19.92 16.62
CA THR A 157 -21.79 -19.69 17.11
C THR A 157 -22.41 -18.44 16.47
N GLY A 158 -21.64 -17.36 16.31
CA GLY A 158 -22.07 -16.17 15.57
C GLY A 158 -22.42 -16.45 14.10
N ARG A 159 -21.68 -17.36 13.44
CA ARG A 159 -21.99 -17.81 12.06
C ARG A 159 -23.29 -18.63 12.01
N VAL A 160 -23.53 -19.49 12.99
CA VAL A 160 -24.76 -20.29 13.09
C VAL A 160 -25.97 -19.39 13.37
N LEU A 161 -25.87 -18.49 14.35
CA LEU A 161 -26.95 -17.57 14.70
C LEU A 161 -27.24 -16.55 13.60
N GLY A 162 -26.21 -16.04 12.92
CA GLY A 162 -26.36 -15.17 11.75
C GLY A 162 -27.04 -15.86 10.57
N SER A 163 -26.85 -17.17 10.40
CA SER A 163 -27.60 -17.96 9.39
C SER A 163 -29.06 -18.19 9.77
N MET A 164 -29.42 -18.02 11.04
CA MET A 164 -30.78 -18.14 11.57
C MET A 164 -31.55 -16.80 11.62
N GLY A 165 -30.94 -15.69 11.18
CA GLY A 165 -31.63 -14.40 11.06
C GLY A 165 -31.99 -13.73 12.38
N VAL A 166 -31.39 -14.15 13.49
CA VAL A 166 -31.61 -13.50 14.80
C VAL A 166 -30.55 -12.41 14.96
N GLY A 167 -30.93 -11.16 14.72
CA GLY A 167 -30.08 -10.00 15.00
C GLY A 167 -29.73 -9.94 16.48
N GLU A 168 -28.46 -9.65 16.79
CA GLU A 168 -27.95 -9.46 18.14
C GLU A 168 -28.70 -8.32 18.87
N LEU A 169 -29.05 -8.56 20.15
CA LEU A 169 -29.55 -7.59 21.12
C LEU A 169 -28.40 -6.82 21.77
#